data_AF-A0A5R1NP14-F1
#
_entry.id   AF-A0A5R1NP14-F1
#
_cell.length_a   1.000
_cell.length_b   1.000
_cell.length_c   1.000
_cell.angle_alpha   90.00
_cell.angle_beta   90.00
_cell.angle_gamma   90.00
#
_symmetry.space_group_name_H-M   'P 1'
#
loop_
_entity.id
_entity.type
_entity.pdbx_description
1 polymer ?
#
loop_
_entity_poly.entity_id
_entity_poly.type
_entity_poly.pdbx_seq_one_letter_code
_entity_poly.pdbx_strand_id
1 'polypeptide(L)'
;MADLIGYAISRQLWFILLDARGRQIPLLIPVDDIPLRPEPGGAAVFAAAVNRLLSVHGPGGSVILTLERPGTQGLTAPDQAWARELSASFGKLVRITGMFVAHDEGVCELVAPVG
;
A
#
# COMPACT_ATOMS: atom_id res chain seq x y z
N MET A 1 -0.60 -0.47 35.20
CA MET A 1 0.47 -0.24 34.20
C MET A 1 0.08 -1.02 32.96
N ALA A 2 -0.74 -0.41 32.10
CA ALA A 2 -1.39 -1.08 30.97
C ALA A 2 -1.25 -0.23 29.69
N ASP A 3 -0.04 0.30 29.46
CA ASP A 3 0.29 1.16 28.30
C ASP A 3 1.42 0.57 27.43
N LEU A 4 1.81 -0.70 27.64
CA LEU A 4 2.93 -1.30 26.89
C LEU A 4 2.51 -2.01 25.61
N ILE A 5 1.20 -2.20 25.40
CA ILE A 5 0.65 -2.70 24.14
C ILE A 5 -0.46 -1.74 23.77
N GLY A 6 -0.13 -0.73 22.98
CA GLY A 6 -1.13 0.13 22.36
C GLY A 6 -2.20 -0.74 21.70
N TYR A 7 -3.45 -0.28 21.69
CA TYR A 7 -4.57 -0.98 21.07
C TYR A 7 -4.13 -1.60 19.74
N ALA A 8 -4.35 -2.91 19.57
CA ALA A 8 -3.99 -3.70 18.40
C ALA A 8 -4.84 -3.27 17.19
N ILE A 9 -4.57 -2.06 16.72
CA ILE A 9 -5.26 -1.36 15.66
C ILE A 9 -4.15 -0.85 14.74
N SER A 10 -3.56 -1.77 13.97
CA SER A 10 -2.37 -1.46 13.17
C SER A 10 -2.81 -0.90 11.82
N ARG A 11 -2.42 0.36 11.54
CA ARG A 11 -2.47 0.89 10.17
C ARG A 11 -1.17 0.52 9.47
N GLN A 12 -1.28 -0.16 8.34
CA GLN A 12 -0.10 -0.68 7.63
C GLN A 12 -0.27 -0.55 6.12
N LEU A 13 0.84 -0.43 5.41
CA LEU A 13 0.89 -0.66 3.97
C LEU A 13 1.46 -2.05 3.70
N TRP A 14 0.81 -2.75 2.78
CA TRP A 14 1.30 -3.99 2.23
C TRP A 14 1.67 -3.81 0.76
N PHE A 15 2.86 -4.27 0.41
CA PHE A 15 3.33 -4.36 -0.96
C PHE A 15 3.39 -5.82 -1.40
N ILE A 16 2.54 -6.18 -2.37
CA ILE A 16 2.53 -7.51 -2.97
C ILE A 16 3.13 -7.39 -4.36
N LEU A 17 4.34 -7.94 -4.54
CA LEU A 17 5.08 -7.85 -5.79
C LEU A 17 4.69 -9.01 -6.71
N LEU A 18 4.45 -8.69 -7.97
CA LEU A 18 4.09 -9.64 -9.02
C LEU A 18 5.21 -9.69 -10.06
N ASP A 19 5.52 -10.89 -10.56
CA ASP A 19 6.37 -11.07 -11.73
C ASP A 19 5.68 -10.56 -13.01
N ALA A 20 6.40 -10.55 -14.13
CA ALA A 20 5.86 -10.12 -15.42
C ALA A 20 4.66 -10.95 -15.92
N ARG A 21 4.41 -12.13 -15.33
CA ARG A 21 3.26 -13.00 -15.63
C ARG A 21 2.11 -12.81 -14.65
N GLY A 22 2.22 -11.84 -13.74
CA GLY A 22 1.21 -11.55 -12.72
C GLY A 22 1.21 -12.54 -11.54
N ARG A 23 2.25 -13.36 -11.36
CA ARG A 23 2.36 -14.28 -10.23
C ARG A 23 3.08 -13.62 -9.09
N GLN A 24 2.58 -13.83 -7.87
CA GLN A 24 3.20 -13.28 -6.68
C GLN A 24 4.64 -13.80 -6.52
N ILE A 25 5.57 -12.88 -6.36
CA ILE A 25 6.92 -13.14 -5.87
C ILE A 25 6.76 -13.41 -4.36
N PRO A 26 7.46 -14.40 -3.75
CA PRO A 26 7.32 -14.76 -2.33
C PRO A 26 7.98 -13.71 -1.40
N LEU A 27 7.65 -12.44 -1.60
CA LEU A 27 8.08 -11.29 -0.84
C LEU A 27 6.84 -10.47 -0.48
N LEU A 28 6.56 -10.40 0.82
CA LEU A 28 5.46 -9.64 1.41
C LEU A 28 6.10 -8.63 2.37
N ILE A 29 5.92 -7.34 2.12
CA ILE A 29 6.58 -6.28 2.89
C ILE A 29 5.50 -5.48 3.62
N PRO A 30 5.35 -5.64 4.95
CA PRO A 30 4.59 -4.71 5.76
C PRO A 30 5.40 -3.43 6.01
N VAL A 31 4.72 -2.31 6.00
CA VAL A 31 5.18 -1.04 6.58
C VAL A 31 4.16 -0.63 7.62
N ASP A 32 4.54 -0.70 8.88
CA ASP A 32 3.74 -0.31 10.03
C ASP A 32 4.01 1.15 10.43
N ASP A 33 3.30 1.61 11.46
CA ASP A 33 3.39 2.96 12.04
C ASP A 33 3.26 4.09 11.01
N ILE A 34 2.46 3.87 9.96
CA ILE A 34 2.18 4.89 8.96
C ILE A 34 1.24 5.96 9.55
N PRO A 35 1.41 7.23 9.17
CA PRO A 35 0.53 8.29 9.63
C PRO A 35 -0.90 8.07 9.11
N LEU A 36 -1.89 8.65 9.82
CA LEU A 36 -3.28 8.63 9.37
C LEU A 36 -3.43 9.16 7.94
N ARG A 37 -2.65 10.19 7.58
CA ARG A 37 -2.59 10.75 6.23
C ARG A 37 -1.14 10.82 5.77
N PRO A 38 -0.87 10.53 4.49
CA PRO A 38 0.47 10.70 3.96
C PRO A 38 0.83 12.17 3.83
N GLU A 39 2.12 12.45 3.92
CA GLU A 39 2.69 13.68 3.39
C GLU A 39 2.92 13.56 1.88
N PRO A 40 2.83 14.66 1.11
CA PRO A 40 3.15 14.64 -0.31
C PRO A 40 4.57 14.14 -0.57
N GLY A 41 4.70 13.07 -1.38
CA GLY A 41 5.98 12.43 -1.68
C GLY A 41 6.51 11.49 -0.58
N GLY A 42 5.80 11.35 0.54
CA GLY A 42 6.19 10.47 1.64
C GLY A 42 6.29 9.00 1.23
N ALA A 43 5.60 8.57 0.18
CA ALA A 43 5.66 7.20 -0.34
C ALA A 43 6.76 6.98 -1.39
N ALA A 44 7.48 8.02 -1.82
CA ALA A 44 8.48 7.92 -2.88
C ALA A 44 9.63 6.96 -2.52
N VAL A 45 10.04 6.93 -1.24
CA VAL A 45 11.08 6.00 -0.76
C VAL A 45 10.64 4.54 -0.89
N PHE A 46 9.37 4.24 -0.60
CA PHE A 46 8.81 2.90 -0.78
C PHE A 46 8.73 2.51 -2.25
N ALA A 47 8.28 3.44 -3.11
CA ALA A 47 8.22 3.21 -4.55
C ALA A 47 9.60 2.89 -5.14
N ALA A 48 10.65 3.61 -4.71
CA ALA A 48 12.01 3.35 -5.15
C ALA A 48 12.54 1.98 -4.67
N ALA A 49 12.24 1.61 -3.43
CA ALA A 49 12.62 0.31 -2.87
C ALA A 49 11.91 -0.84 -3.59
N VAL A 50 10.59 -0.75 -3.80
CA VAL A 50 9.80 -1.74 -4.54
C VAL A 50 10.29 -1.86 -5.99
N ASN A 51 10.59 -0.75 -6.67
CA ASN A 51 11.14 -0.78 -8.02
C ASN A 51 12.48 -1.53 -8.08
N ARG A 52 13.36 -1.31 -7.10
CA ARG A 52 14.64 -2.04 -7.00
C ARG A 52 14.43 -3.54 -6.74
N LEU A 53 13.46 -3.90 -5.90
CA LEU A 53 13.15 -5.31 -5.65
C LEU A 53 12.60 -5.99 -6.91
N LEU A 54 11.72 -5.33 -7.65
CA LEU A 54 11.21 -5.82 -8.93
C LEU A 54 12.34 -5.96 -9.96
N SER A 55 13.29 -5.01 -10.04
CA SER A 55 14.38 -5.13 -11.00
C SER A 55 15.32 -6.32 -10.75
N VAL A 56 15.37 -6.83 -9.51
CA VAL A 56 16.19 -8.00 -9.13
C VAL A 56 15.39 -9.30 -9.21
N HIS A 57 14.17 -9.31 -8.68
CA HIS A 57 13.40 -10.54 -8.45
C HIS A 57 12.29 -10.79 -9.48
N GLY A 58 11.84 -9.76 -10.20
CA GLY A 58 10.79 -9.89 -11.22
C GLY A 58 10.81 -8.72 -12.20
N PRO A 59 11.83 -8.63 -13.09
CA PRO A 59 11.91 -7.56 -14.08
C PRO A 59 10.65 -7.49 -14.95
N GLY A 60 10.13 -6.27 -15.17
CA GLY A 60 8.85 -6.07 -15.88
C GLY A 60 7.61 -6.41 -15.05
N GLY A 61 7.80 -6.73 -13.77
CA GLY A 61 6.74 -7.00 -12.82
C GLY A 61 5.94 -5.75 -12.40
N SER A 62 5.06 -5.95 -11.42
CA SER A 62 4.15 -4.93 -10.92
C SER A 62 3.88 -5.08 -9.44
N VAL A 63 3.10 -4.17 -8.89
CA VAL A 63 2.76 -4.18 -7.46
C VAL A 63 1.26 -4.04 -7.25
N ILE A 64 0.76 -4.72 -6.22
CA ILE A 64 -0.53 -4.43 -5.58
C ILE A 64 -0.22 -3.72 -4.24
N LEU A 65 -0.89 -2.59 -4.01
CA LEU A 65 -0.72 -1.76 -2.81
C LEU A 65 -1.97 -1.91 -1.95
N THR A 66 -1.82 -2.29 -0.68
CA THR A 66 -2.97 -2.42 0.23
C THR A 66 -2.77 -1.60 1.49
N LEU A 67 -3.73 -0.74 1.81
CA LEU A 67 -3.80 -0.03 3.09
C LEU A 67 -4.63 -0.87 4.07
N GLU A 68 -4.00 -1.42 5.09
CA GLU A 68 -4.68 -2.04 6.22
C GLU A 68 -5.06 -0.99 7.25
N ARG A 69 -6.30 -1.02 7.72
CA ARG A 69 -6.77 -0.20 8.83
C ARG A 69 -7.98 -0.86 9.51
N PRO A 70 -8.24 -0.54 10.79
CA PRO A 70 -9.52 -0.89 11.40
C PRO A 70 -10.72 -0.20 10.73
N GLY A 71 -11.91 -0.67 11.09
CA GLY A 71 -13.18 -0.02 10.81
C GLY A 71 -13.94 -0.68 9.66
N THR A 72 -14.99 0.02 9.23
CA THR A 72 -15.93 -0.52 8.25
C THR A 72 -15.42 -0.41 6.82
N GLN A 73 -16.16 -1.03 5.90
CA GLN A 73 -15.90 -1.05 4.46
C GLN A 73 -15.88 0.33 3.80
N GLY A 74 -16.51 1.34 4.40
CA GLY A 74 -16.63 2.67 3.79
C GLY A 74 -15.26 3.34 3.60
N LEU A 75 -14.94 3.75 2.37
CA LEU A 75 -13.74 4.52 2.08
C LEU A 75 -13.80 5.90 2.73
N THR A 76 -12.73 6.25 3.43
CA THR A 76 -12.63 7.49 4.21
C THR A 76 -11.75 8.53 3.49
N ALA A 77 -11.81 9.80 3.94
CA ALA A 77 -10.93 10.84 3.41
C ALA A 77 -9.43 10.53 3.59
N PRO A 78 -8.98 9.94 4.72
CA PRO A 78 -7.63 9.36 4.85
C PRO A 78 -7.28 8.31 3.78
N ASP A 79 -8.18 7.36 3.51
CA ASP A 79 -7.94 6.32 2.49
C ASP A 79 -7.71 6.95 1.11
N GLN A 80 -8.54 7.94 0.75
CA GLN A 80 -8.37 8.68 -0.51
C GLN A 80 -7.08 9.51 -0.56
N ALA A 81 -6.60 10.02 0.56
CA ALA A 81 -5.32 10.73 0.63
C ALA A 81 -4.15 9.77 0.34
N TRP A 82 -4.19 8.58 0.95
CA TRP A 82 -3.26 7.49 0.63
C TRP A 82 -3.37 7.06 -0.83
N ALA A 83 -4.58 6.97 -1.39
CA ALA A 83 -4.78 6.59 -2.79
C ALA A 83 -4.04 7.54 -3.75
N ARG A 84 -4.16 8.85 -3.52
CA ARG A 84 -3.50 9.89 -4.32
C ARG A 84 -1.98 9.84 -4.17
N GLU A 85 -1.48 9.76 -2.94
CA GLU A 85 -0.03 9.71 -2.70
C GLU A 85 0.60 8.47 -3.32
N LEU A 86 0.01 7.29 -3.10
CA LEU A 86 0.52 6.03 -3.64
C LEU A 86 0.51 6.05 -5.17
N SER A 87 -0.58 6.54 -5.79
CA SER A 87 -0.63 6.69 -7.24
C SER A 87 0.44 7.64 -7.77
N ALA A 88 0.64 8.79 -7.12
CA ALA A 88 1.62 9.79 -7.54
C ALA A 88 3.07 9.32 -7.36
N SER A 89 3.36 8.58 -6.30
CA SER A 89 4.70 8.10 -5.96
C SER A 89 5.07 6.81 -6.71
N PHE A 90 4.17 5.83 -6.78
CA PHE A 90 4.43 4.56 -7.48
C PHE A 90 4.22 4.64 -8.99
N GLY A 91 3.21 5.36 -9.48
CA GLY A 91 2.86 5.39 -10.90
C GLY A 91 3.96 5.91 -11.82
N LYS A 92 4.98 6.59 -11.28
CA LYS A 92 6.17 7.06 -12.01
C LYS A 92 7.24 5.99 -12.21
N LEU A 93 7.23 4.94 -11.40
CA LEU A 93 8.34 3.98 -11.29
C LEU A 93 7.90 2.53 -11.53
N VAL A 94 6.69 2.17 -11.10
CA VAL A 94 6.20 0.80 -11.09
C VAL A 94 4.77 0.77 -11.60
N ARG A 95 4.45 -0.24 -12.42
CA ARG A 95 3.06 -0.51 -12.80
C ARG A 95 2.27 -0.95 -11.56
N ILE A 96 1.20 -0.21 -11.24
CA ILE A 96 0.25 -0.58 -10.19
C ILE A 96 -0.81 -1.49 -10.81
N THR A 97 -0.96 -2.71 -10.27
CA THR A 97 -1.97 -3.68 -10.75
C THR A 97 -3.29 -3.52 -10.01
N GLY A 98 -3.24 -3.09 -8.75
CA GLY A 98 -4.42 -2.85 -7.95
C GLY A 98 -4.05 -2.09 -6.68
N MET A 99 -5.04 -1.39 -6.15
CA MET A 99 -4.96 -0.68 -4.88
C MET A 99 -6.17 -1.08 -4.05
N PHE A 100 -5.95 -1.36 -2.77
CA PHE A 100 -7.00 -1.89 -1.91
C PHE A 100 -6.95 -1.30 -0.50
N VAL A 101 -8.08 -1.35 0.20
CA VAL A 101 -8.16 -1.19 1.65
C VAL A 101 -8.54 -2.53 2.26
N ALA A 102 -7.74 -3.03 3.20
CA ALA A 102 -8.11 -4.12 4.08
C ALA A 102 -8.68 -3.54 5.37
N HIS A 103 -9.88 -3.99 5.74
CA HIS A 103 -10.66 -3.51 6.88
C HIS A 103 -11.33 -4.69 7.61
N ASP A 104 -12.04 -4.43 8.71
CA ASP A 104 -12.53 -5.47 9.63
C ASP A 104 -13.50 -6.48 8.96
N GLU A 105 -14.13 -6.07 7.86
CA GLU A 105 -15.14 -6.83 7.13
C GLU A 105 -14.61 -7.43 5.81
N GLY A 106 -13.33 -7.21 5.46
CA GLY A 106 -12.72 -7.77 4.26
C GLY A 106 -11.81 -6.78 3.51
N VAL A 107 -11.84 -6.84 2.19
CA VAL A 107 -10.99 -6.02 1.31
C VAL A 107 -11.87 -5.36 0.25
N CYS A 108 -11.68 -4.06 0.03
CA CYS A 108 -12.33 -3.30 -1.03
C CYS A 108 -11.31 -2.56 -1.90
N GLU A 109 -11.68 -2.28 -3.15
CA GLU A 109 -10.81 -1.55 -4.08
C GLU A 109 -10.68 -0.08 -3.68
N LEU A 110 -9.44 0.41 -3.67
CA LEU A 110 -9.09 1.80 -3.43
C LEU A 110 -8.85 2.50 -4.76
N VAL A 111 -9.93 3.01 -5.36
CA VAL A 111 -9.84 3.74 -6.62
C VAL A 111 -9.27 5.13 -6.34
N ALA A 112 -8.13 5.45 -6.96
CA ALA A 112 -7.64 6.82 -6.95
C ALA A 112 -8.64 7.71 -7.72
N PRO A 113 -9.15 8.81 -7.14
CA PRO A 113 -10.02 9.71 -7.88
C PRO A 113 -9.29 10.22 -9.11
N VAL A 114 -9.95 10.15 -10.27
CA VAL A 114 -9.47 10.79 -11.50
C VAL A 114 -9.42 12.29 -11.22
N GLY A 115 -8.21 12.82 -11.06
CA GLY A 115 -7.96 14.26 -10.92
C GLY A 115 -8.08 14.98 -12.24
#